data_AF-A0AAD8GZT4-F1
#
_entry.id   AF-A0AAD8GZT4-F1
#
_cell.length_a   1.000
_cell.length_b   1.000
_cell.length_c   1.000
_cell.angle_alpha   90.00
_cell.angle_beta   90.00
_cell.angle_gamma   90.00
#
_symmetry.space_group_name_H-M   'P 1'
#
loop_
_entity.id
_entity.type
_entity.pdbx_description
1 polymer ?
#
loop_
_entity_poly.entity_id
_entity_poly.type
_entity_poly.pdbx_seq_one_letter_code
_entity_poly.pdbx_strand_id
1 'polypeptide(L)'
;MSSQFSGKSVGIVGLGRIGSAIAKSRKLNINYKYYANIIDLAANCEILFVACALNREVLNALGREGILINNGRGLHVEESKLVSALLEGRLGGAGMDVFENKPDVPDQLFGLDNVVLVPHVGTSTMETCTEMANLVIKYLEAHFKNEPLLTPVV
;
A
#
# COMPACT_ATOMS: atom_id res chain seq x y z
N MET A 1 -21.35 4.42 7.95
CA MET A 1 -21.16 3.70 9.23
C MET A 1 -19.68 3.41 9.40
N SER A 2 -19.11 3.61 10.59
CA SER A 2 -17.70 3.31 10.88
C SER A 2 -17.53 1.89 11.41
N SER A 3 -16.34 1.30 11.25
CA SER A 3 -16.01 -0.05 11.74
C SER A 3 -14.85 -0.01 12.74
N GLN A 4 -14.88 -0.92 13.73
CA GLN A 4 -13.80 -1.05 14.70
C GLN A 4 -12.55 -1.65 14.03
N PHE A 5 -11.38 -1.02 14.20
CA PHE A 5 -10.13 -1.52 13.63
C PHE A 5 -9.51 -2.66 14.46
N SER A 6 -9.47 -2.51 15.79
CA SER A 6 -8.84 -3.48 16.69
C SER A 6 -9.48 -4.85 16.60
N GLY A 7 -8.67 -5.90 16.47
CA GLY A 7 -9.13 -7.29 16.40
C GLY A 7 -9.41 -7.79 14.98
N LYS A 8 -9.47 -6.91 13.98
CA LYS A 8 -9.63 -7.32 12.57
C LYS A 8 -8.40 -8.06 12.05
N SER A 9 -8.64 -9.02 11.16
CA SER A 9 -7.58 -9.75 10.48
C SER A 9 -6.91 -8.87 9.41
N VAL A 10 -5.57 -8.82 9.43
CA VAL A 10 -4.77 -7.98 8.52
C VAL A 10 -3.90 -8.87 7.63
N GLY A 11 -4.06 -8.73 6.32
CA GLY A 11 -3.18 -9.28 5.31
C GLY A 11 -2.16 -8.24 4.86
N ILE A 12 -0.90 -8.67 4.66
CA ILE A 12 0.16 -7.80 4.14
C ILE A 12 0.81 -8.52 2.96
N VAL A 13 0.70 -7.91 1.78
CA VAL A 13 1.30 -8.42 0.56
C VAL A 13 2.70 -7.83 0.44
N GLY A 14 3.71 -8.66 0.69
CA GLY A 14 5.13 -8.26 0.64
C GLY A 14 5.70 -7.88 2.01
N LEU A 15 6.35 -8.83 2.68
CA LEU A 15 6.91 -8.66 4.03
C LEU A 15 8.36 -8.13 4.03
N GLY A 16 8.67 -7.20 3.13
CA GLY A 16 9.96 -6.50 3.10
C GLY A 16 10.11 -5.49 4.24
N ARG A 17 10.98 -4.47 4.08
CA ARG A 17 11.19 -3.43 5.11
C ARG A 17 9.87 -2.71 5.48
N ILE A 18 9.10 -2.27 4.48
CA ILE A 18 7.84 -1.55 4.69
C ILE A 18 6.77 -2.48 5.29
N GLY A 19 6.54 -3.66 4.69
CA GLY A 19 5.54 -4.61 5.19
C GLY A 19 5.83 -5.06 6.63
N SER A 20 7.09 -5.32 6.97
CA SER A 20 7.51 -5.64 8.34
C SER A 20 7.26 -4.47 9.31
N ALA A 21 7.50 -3.22 8.89
CA ALA A 21 7.22 -2.04 9.70
C ALA A 21 5.71 -1.85 9.93
N ILE A 22 4.88 -2.07 8.90
CA ILE A 22 3.42 -2.08 9.01
C ILE A 22 3.00 -3.13 10.05
N ALA A 23 3.45 -4.37 9.91
CA ALA A 23 3.13 -5.46 10.83
C ALA A 23 3.49 -5.12 12.29
N LYS A 24 4.71 -4.61 12.50
CA LYS A 24 5.20 -4.18 13.82
C LYS A 24 4.37 -3.05 14.41
N SER A 25 4.00 -2.04 13.61
CA SER A 25 3.19 -0.90 14.07
C SER A 25 1.82 -1.32 14.60
N ARG A 26 1.31 -2.45 14.11
CA ARG A 26 0.00 -3.00 14.47
C ARG A 26 0.07 -3.97 15.64
N LYS A 27 1.24 -4.18 16.26
CA LYS A 27 1.47 -5.18 17.31
C LYS A 27 0.95 -6.57 16.91
N LEU A 28 0.95 -6.88 15.61
CA LEU A 28 0.62 -8.22 15.13
C LEU A 28 1.74 -9.12 15.68
N ASN A 29 1.35 -10.05 16.55
CA ASN A 29 2.29 -10.95 17.24
C ASN A 29 3.09 -11.79 16.24
N ILE A 30 4.18 -12.35 16.75
CA ILE A 30 5.30 -13.09 16.12
C ILE A 30 4.88 -14.34 15.30
N ASN A 31 3.58 -14.59 15.12
CA ASN A 31 3.06 -15.78 14.43
C ASN A 31 2.28 -15.35 13.18
N TYR A 32 3.00 -14.85 12.17
CA TYR A 32 2.42 -14.57 10.87
C TYR A 32 1.97 -15.87 10.21
N LYS A 33 0.69 -15.95 9.85
CA LYS A 33 0.21 -17.05 9.00
C LYS A 33 0.63 -16.75 7.56
N TYR A 34 1.56 -17.54 7.05
CA TYR A 34 1.95 -17.46 5.65
C TYR A 34 0.85 -18.02 4.75
N TYR A 35 0.61 -17.34 3.64
CA TYR A 35 -0.26 -17.80 2.57
C TYR A 35 0.56 -17.83 1.28
N ALA A 36 0.60 -19.00 0.62
CA ALA A 36 1.33 -19.16 -0.63
C ALA A 36 0.62 -18.47 -1.81
N ASN A 37 -0.69 -18.27 -1.70
CA ASN A 37 -1.54 -17.62 -2.68
C ASN A 37 -2.16 -16.36 -2.09
N ILE A 38 -2.11 -15.28 -2.87
CA ILE A 38 -2.67 -13.98 -2.50
C ILE A 38 -4.19 -13.97 -2.41
N ILE A 39 -4.86 -14.83 -3.18
CA ILE A 39 -6.33 -14.98 -3.12
C ILE A 39 -6.73 -15.58 -1.76
N ASP A 40 -5.99 -16.59 -1.29
CA ASP A 40 -6.25 -17.19 0.02
C ASP A 40 -5.96 -16.20 1.14
N LEU A 41 -4.90 -15.39 1.01
CA LEU A 41 -4.62 -14.29 1.94
C LEU A 41 -5.81 -13.31 1.99
N ALA A 42 -6.28 -12.85 0.83
CA ALA A 42 -7.38 -11.90 0.71
C ALA A 42 -8.68 -12.44 1.31
N ALA A 43 -9.02 -13.70 1.03
CA ALA A 43 -10.21 -14.38 1.58
C ALA A 43 -10.16 -14.60 3.11
N ASN A 44 -8.97 -14.48 3.73
CA ASN A 44 -8.77 -14.70 5.16
C ASN A 44 -8.38 -13.42 5.91
N CYS A 45 -8.53 -12.25 5.29
CA CYS A 45 -8.29 -10.96 5.93
C CYS A 45 -9.43 -9.98 5.69
N GLU A 46 -9.64 -9.06 6.63
CA GLU A 46 -10.59 -7.95 6.48
C GLU A 46 -9.90 -6.69 5.95
N ILE A 47 -8.59 -6.57 6.17
CA ILE A 47 -7.80 -5.40 5.74
C ILE A 47 -6.56 -5.89 5.02
N LEU A 48 -6.39 -5.52 3.76
CA LEU A 48 -5.28 -5.97 2.92
C LEU A 48 -4.35 -4.80 2.57
N PHE A 49 -3.11 -4.83 3.08
CA PHE A 49 -2.06 -3.89 2.70
C PHE A 49 -1.30 -4.38 1.48
N VAL A 50 -1.14 -3.51 0.48
CA VAL A 50 -0.53 -3.84 -0.82
C VAL A 50 0.84 -3.18 -0.95
N ALA A 51 1.90 -4.01 -0.98
CA ALA A 51 3.25 -3.55 -1.30
C ALA A 51 3.83 -4.17 -2.59
N CYS A 52 3.07 -5.03 -3.30
CA CYS A 52 3.40 -5.50 -4.65
C CYS A 52 2.12 -5.73 -5.49
N ALA A 53 2.28 -6.08 -6.77
CA ALA A 53 1.17 -6.16 -7.72
C ALA A 53 0.13 -7.24 -7.38
N LEU A 54 -1.14 -6.89 -7.59
CA LEU A 54 -2.32 -7.74 -7.40
C LEU A 54 -2.94 -8.15 -8.73
N ASN A 55 -3.58 -9.32 -8.74
CA ASN A 55 -4.49 -9.73 -9.79
C ASN A 55 -5.94 -9.32 -9.47
N ARG A 56 -6.81 -9.44 -10.47
CA ARG A 56 -8.21 -9.02 -10.38
C ARG A 56 -9.02 -9.85 -9.38
N GLU A 57 -8.70 -11.13 -9.23
CA GLU A 57 -9.44 -12.04 -8.35
C GLU A 57 -9.32 -11.65 -6.86
N VAL A 58 -8.24 -10.97 -6.47
CA VAL A 58 -8.01 -10.54 -5.07
C VAL A 58 -9.09 -9.61 -4.55
N LEU A 59 -9.60 -8.68 -5.37
CA LEU A 59 -10.62 -7.72 -4.91
C LEU A 59 -11.93 -8.43 -4.55
N ASN A 60 -12.31 -9.44 -5.33
CA ASN A 60 -13.51 -10.23 -5.06
C ASN A 60 -13.33 -11.15 -3.86
N ALA A 61 -12.13 -11.72 -3.69
CA ALA A 61 -11.80 -12.56 -2.54
C ALA A 61 -11.80 -11.76 -1.22
N LEU A 62 -11.35 -10.50 -1.25
CA LEU A 62 -11.39 -9.59 -0.11
C LEU A 62 -12.84 -9.19 0.26
N GLY A 63 -13.69 -8.98 -0.75
CA GLY A 63 -15.13 -8.95 -0.60
C GLY A 63 -15.72 -7.70 0.07
N ARG A 64 -17.03 -7.75 0.32
CA ARG A 64 -17.89 -6.59 0.64
C ARG A 64 -17.59 -5.94 2.00
N GLU A 65 -16.99 -6.69 2.92
CA GLU A 65 -16.56 -6.19 4.23
C GLU A 65 -15.08 -5.83 4.26
N GLY A 66 -14.36 -6.12 3.17
CA GLY A 66 -12.93 -5.98 3.09
C GLY A 66 -12.47 -4.57 2.70
N ILE A 67 -11.31 -4.18 3.20
CA ILE A 67 -10.69 -2.87 2.95
C ILE A 67 -9.33 -3.07 2.30
N LEU A 68 -9.13 -2.46 1.14
CA LEU A 68 -7.83 -2.44 0.46
C LEU A 68 -7.02 -1.21 0.87
N ILE A 69 -5.75 -1.38 1.24
CA ILE A 69 -4.83 -0.26 1.50
C ILE A 69 -3.66 -0.33 0.53
N ASN A 70 -3.51 0.65 -0.37
CA ASN A 70 -2.38 0.72 -1.29
C ASN A 70 -1.51 1.95 -1.02
N ASN A 71 -0.32 1.69 -0.46
CA ASN A 71 0.76 2.65 -0.25
C ASN A 71 2.03 2.29 -1.03
N GLY A 72 1.90 1.43 -2.05
CA GLY A 72 3.00 0.94 -2.88
C GLY A 72 3.14 1.72 -4.19
N ARG A 73 2.53 1.19 -5.25
CA ARG A 73 2.47 1.81 -6.59
C ARG A 73 1.05 1.67 -7.14
N GLY A 74 0.64 2.63 -7.97
CA GLY A 74 -0.69 2.61 -8.59
C GLY A 74 -0.94 1.34 -9.38
N LEU A 75 0.04 0.99 -10.23
CA LEU A 75 0.06 -0.21 -11.06
C LEU A 75 -0.01 -1.54 -10.28
N HIS A 76 0.03 -1.52 -8.95
CA HIS A 76 -0.23 -2.72 -8.18
C HIS A 76 -1.70 -3.14 -8.19
N VAL A 77 -2.62 -2.24 -8.54
CA VAL A 77 -4.06 -2.49 -8.56
C VAL A 77 -4.59 -2.02 -9.91
N GLU A 78 -5.35 -2.87 -10.60
CA GLU A 78 -6.10 -2.46 -11.79
C GLU A 78 -7.21 -1.47 -11.38
N GLU A 79 -6.95 -0.18 -11.55
CA GLU A 79 -7.72 0.91 -10.94
C GLU A 79 -9.18 0.92 -11.44
N SER A 80 -9.39 0.64 -12.72
CA SER A 80 -10.74 0.50 -13.30
C SER A 80 -11.57 -0.59 -12.60
N LYS A 81 -10.94 -1.66 -12.11
CA LYS A 81 -11.60 -2.76 -11.39
C LYS A 81 -11.84 -2.44 -9.94
N LEU A 82 -10.91 -1.70 -9.32
CA LEU A 82 -11.11 -1.16 -7.99
C LEU A 82 -12.34 -0.25 -7.96
N VAL A 83 -12.42 0.71 -8.89
CA VAL A 83 -13.55 1.63 -9.03
C VAL A 83 -14.87 0.87 -9.20
N SER A 84 -14.93 -0.07 -10.14
CA SER A 84 -16.12 -0.90 -10.36
C SER A 84 -16.49 -1.74 -9.13
N ALA A 85 -15.51 -2.33 -8.43
CA ALA A 85 -15.78 -3.12 -7.23
C ALA A 85 -16.36 -2.29 -6.08
N LEU A 86 -15.90 -1.05 -5.91
CA LEU A 86 -16.41 -0.12 -4.90
C LEU A 86 -17.81 0.37 -5.26
N LEU A 87 -18.05 0.78 -6.51
CA LEU A 87 -19.35 1.25 -6.99
C LEU A 87 -20.43 0.16 -6.91
N GLU A 88 -20.08 -1.08 -7.25
CA GLU A 88 -20.99 -2.23 -7.18
C GLU A 88 -21.15 -2.79 -5.75
N GLY A 89 -20.41 -2.24 -4.78
CA GLY A 89 -20.40 -2.71 -3.39
C GLY A 89 -19.87 -4.14 -3.23
N ARG A 90 -19.03 -4.61 -4.18
CA ARG A 90 -18.28 -5.87 -4.08
C ARG A 90 -17.08 -5.74 -3.15
N LEU A 91 -16.55 -4.53 -2.97
CA LEU A 91 -15.50 -4.19 -2.02
C LEU A 91 -16.02 -3.19 -1.00
N GLY A 92 -15.68 -3.39 0.28
CA GLY A 92 -16.18 -2.56 1.37
C GLY A 92 -15.60 -1.15 1.40
N GLY A 93 -14.32 -1.00 1.06
CA GLY A 93 -13.67 0.31 0.96
C GLY A 93 -12.20 0.25 0.54
N ALA A 94 -11.59 1.42 0.36
CA ALA A 94 -10.19 1.53 -0.03
C ALA A 94 -9.48 2.76 0.55
N GLY A 95 -8.23 2.59 0.97
CA GLY A 95 -7.30 3.67 1.30
C GLY A 95 -6.18 3.71 0.26
N MET A 96 -6.09 4.80 -0.50
CA MET A 96 -5.21 4.91 -1.66
C MET A 96 -4.27 6.11 -1.51
N ASP A 97 -2.97 5.85 -1.44
CA ASP A 97 -1.91 6.87 -1.58
C ASP A 97 -1.32 6.89 -2.99
N VAL A 98 -1.68 5.89 -3.79
CA VAL A 98 -1.14 5.68 -5.12
C VAL A 98 -2.21 5.35 -6.16
N PHE A 99 -2.01 5.85 -7.37
CA PHE A 99 -2.93 5.79 -8.52
C PHE A 99 -2.13 5.46 -9.77
N GLU A 100 -2.77 4.84 -10.77
CA GLU A 100 -2.08 4.39 -11.99
C GLU A 100 -1.45 5.57 -12.75
N ASN A 101 -2.20 6.66 -12.92
CA ASN A 101 -1.83 7.81 -13.74
C ASN A 101 -1.69 9.10 -12.92
N LYS A 102 -0.81 9.11 -11.90
CA LYS A 102 -0.61 10.32 -11.08
C LYS A 102 -0.20 11.53 -11.95
N PRO A 103 -0.74 12.73 -11.68
CA PRO A 103 -1.54 13.12 -10.51
C PRO A 103 -3.04 12.84 -10.62
N ASP A 104 -3.50 12.26 -11.74
CA ASP A 104 -4.92 12.04 -12.01
C ASP A 104 -5.48 10.92 -11.12
N VAL A 105 -6.71 11.13 -10.66
CA VAL A 105 -7.49 10.21 -9.83
C VAL A 105 -8.86 10.06 -10.48
N PRO A 106 -9.43 8.83 -10.59
CA PRO A 106 -10.74 8.65 -11.18
C PRO A 106 -11.82 9.46 -10.45
N ASP A 107 -12.55 10.28 -11.20
CA ASP A 107 -13.57 11.17 -10.65
C ASP A 107 -14.63 10.43 -9.83
N GLN A 108 -14.93 9.18 -10.21
CA GLN A 108 -15.88 8.32 -9.53
C GLN A 108 -15.50 8.05 -8.06
N LEU A 109 -14.22 8.13 -7.70
CA LEU A 109 -13.78 7.90 -6.33
C LEU A 109 -14.08 9.08 -5.39
N PHE A 110 -14.17 10.31 -5.90
CA PHE A 110 -14.43 11.49 -5.05
C PHE A 110 -15.84 11.51 -4.46
N GLY A 111 -16.79 10.81 -5.09
CA GLY A 111 -18.17 10.70 -4.59
C GLY A 111 -18.41 9.57 -3.60
N LEU A 112 -17.38 8.79 -3.26
CA LEU A 112 -17.52 7.61 -2.42
C LEU A 112 -17.15 7.91 -0.96
N ASP A 113 -18.07 7.61 -0.03
CA ASP A 113 -17.82 7.77 1.41
C ASP A 113 -16.94 6.65 2.00
N ASN A 114 -16.74 5.56 1.26
CA ASN A 114 -15.98 4.39 1.68
C ASN A 114 -14.55 4.37 1.13
N VAL A 115 -14.03 5.52 0.67
CA VAL A 115 -12.64 5.65 0.23
C VAL A 115 -11.92 6.80 0.94
N VAL A 116 -10.61 6.65 1.09
CA VAL A 116 -9.70 7.72 1.50
C VAL A 116 -8.61 7.84 0.44
N LEU A 117 -8.48 9.03 -0.14
CA LEU A 117 -7.57 9.33 -1.23
C LEU A 117 -6.53 10.34 -0.73
N VAL A 118 -5.25 10.01 -0.84
CA VAL A 118 -4.16 10.90 -0.43
C VAL A 118 -3.11 11.05 -1.54
N PRO A 119 -2.51 12.24 -1.73
CA PRO A 119 -1.76 12.57 -2.93
C PRO A 119 -0.27 12.14 -2.85
N HIS A 120 -0.01 10.85 -2.72
CA HIS A 120 1.35 10.27 -2.66
C HIS A 120 2.24 10.84 -1.55
N VAL A 121 1.73 10.87 -0.33
CA VAL A 121 2.34 11.50 0.84
C VAL A 121 3.07 10.52 1.76
N GLY A 122 3.22 9.25 1.37
CA GLY A 122 3.82 8.21 2.22
C GLY A 122 5.20 8.53 2.80
N THR A 123 6.01 9.35 2.12
CA THR A 123 7.33 9.80 2.61
C THR A 123 7.43 11.31 2.84
N SER A 124 6.31 12.04 2.78
CA SER A 124 6.26 13.51 2.75
C SER A 124 6.30 14.15 4.13
N THR A 125 7.18 13.68 5.02
CA THR A 125 7.51 14.37 6.27
C THR A 125 8.79 15.18 6.10
N MET A 126 8.94 16.27 6.85
CA MET A 126 10.13 17.11 6.77
C MET A 126 11.40 16.32 7.08
N GLU A 127 11.35 15.46 8.08
CA GLU A 127 12.45 14.60 8.51
C GLU A 127 12.84 13.62 7.40
N THR A 128 11.89 12.85 6.87
CA THR A 128 12.17 11.86 5.82
C THR A 128 12.63 12.51 4.53
N CYS A 129 12.01 13.63 4.10
CA CYS A 129 12.46 14.36 2.92
C CYS A 129 13.88 14.92 3.10
N THR A 130 14.22 15.43 4.29
CA THR A 130 15.56 15.93 4.60
C THR A 130 16.60 14.81 4.59
N GLU A 131 16.30 13.68 5.20
CA GLU A 131 17.19 12.51 5.21
C GLU A 131 17.42 11.96 3.79
N MET A 132 16.37 11.86 2.98
CA MET A 132 16.47 11.44 1.58
C MET A 132 17.31 12.42 0.74
N ALA A 133 17.08 13.73 0.89
CA ALA A 133 17.86 14.75 0.19
C ALA A 133 19.36 14.67 0.58
N ASN A 134 19.64 14.56 1.88
CA ASN A 134 21.00 14.41 2.38
C ASN A 134 21.69 13.13 1.85
N LEU A 135 20.95 12.02 1.73
CA LEU A 135 21.48 10.78 1.18
C LEU A 135 21.88 10.95 -0.30
N VAL A 136 21.04 11.62 -1.10
CA VAL A 136 21.34 11.91 -2.51
C VAL A 136 22.58 12.80 -2.64
N ILE A 137 22.68 13.87 -1.85
CA ILE A 137 23.83 14.77 -1.85
C ILE A 137 25.11 13.99 -1.52
N LYS A 138 25.12 13.23 -0.42
CA LYS A 138 26.28 12.42 -0.01
C LYS A 138 26.67 11.38 -1.06
N TYR A 139 25.69 10.76 -1.72
CA TYR A 139 25.95 9.82 -2.81
C TYR A 139 26.68 10.49 -3.98
N LEU A 140 26.22 11.68 -4.40
CA LEU A 140 26.85 12.43 -5.49
C LEU A 140 28.25 12.92 -5.10
N GLU A 141 28.44 13.41 -3.88
CA GLU A 141 29.75 13.78 -3.36
C GLU A 141 30.73 12.60 -3.40
N ALA A 142 30.31 11.44 -2.91
CA ALA A 142 31.13 10.22 -2.93
C ALA A 142 31.50 9.84 -4.37
N HIS A 143 30.54 9.88 -5.29
CA HIS A 143 30.78 9.60 -6.71
C HIS A 143 31.86 10.52 -7.31
N PHE A 144 31.72 11.85 -7.17
CA PHE A 144 32.67 12.80 -7.75
C PHE A 144 34.04 12.83 -7.05
N LYS A 145 34.13 12.30 -5.82
CA LYS A 145 35.40 12.09 -5.10
C LYS A 145 36.06 10.74 -5.37
N ASN A 146 35.43 9.87 -6.17
CA ASN A 146 35.83 8.47 -6.36
C ASN A 146 35.89 7.67 -5.04
N GLU A 147 34.96 7.96 -4.12
CA GLU A 147 34.78 7.23 -2.87
C GLU A 147 33.69 6.14 -3.01
N PRO A 148 33.66 5.14 -2.11
CA PRO A 148 32.61 4.13 -2.10
C PRO A 148 31.19 4.73 -1.97
N LEU A 149 30.26 4.23 -2.79
CA LEU A 149 28.89 4.71 -2.83
C LEU A 149 28.08 4.20 -1.63
N LEU A 150 27.20 5.04 -1.07
CA LEU A 150 26.44 4.70 0.15
C LEU A 150 25.32 3.66 -0.09
N THR A 151 24.60 3.79 -1.21
CA THR A 151 23.44 2.95 -1.54
C THR A 151 23.42 2.57 -3.03
N PRO A 152 24.44 1.87 -3.54
CA PRO A 152 24.47 1.43 -4.94
C PRO A 152 23.41 0.33 -5.17
N VAL A 153 22.81 0.34 -6.36
CA VAL A 153 21.82 -0.66 -6.79
C VAL A 153 22.30 -1.44 -8.02
N VAL A 154 23.17 -0.81 -8.83
CA VAL A 154 23.80 -1.38 -10.03
C VAL A 154 25.31 -1.20 -9.91
#